data_AF-A0A8T4KW13-F1
#
_entry.id   AF-A0A8T4KW13-F1
#
_cell.length_a   1.000
_cell.length_b   1.000
_cell.length_c   1.000
_cell.angle_alpha   90.00
_cell.angle_beta   90.00
_cell.angle_gamma   90.00
#
_symmetry.space_group_name_H-M   'P 1'
#
loop_
_entity.id
_entity.type
_entity.pdbx_description
1 polymer ?
#
loop_
_entity_poly.entity_id
_entity_poly.type
_entity_poly.pdbx_seq_one_letter_code
_entity_poly.pdbx_strand_id
1 'polypeptide(L)'
;MQSISNEREAEEYLRYKVGNEIFDAGKRYWYEKADEKEGPHHFGLKISGSQMLNNLDEQIDNKPPALEEFCEGVAAIYWMLPAGCLVGVFHGGGKVLERKMESYKEKYPYSYEIFNKKVDGVRVTPEECLEFVHPVADGINNMLASKIRRALGGEVSIEQIFHVPAERMGTKTTRDGRRVDMLRTGKFTDYHALELRKTVKDPNKIYIISFLGCDNHLHFNVNADDIFAKSMTEALYALCIVDTPVLDDEKIIIETLYVDQTGKCYVFKNGLYQPVPEGVIEGGMYNKVVTLGELLHSQNSPPYVDISRYPDMLYMCMTPGENKFSGATRVRKYAPE
;
A
#
# COMPACT_ATOMS: atom_id res chain seq x y z
N MET A 1 6.92 5.47 -21.10
CA MET A 1 5.85 4.61 -20.56
C MET A 1 5.33 3.77 -21.69
N GLN A 2 5.60 2.47 -21.63
CA GLN A 2 5.10 1.50 -22.61
C GLN A 2 3.66 1.17 -22.23
N SER A 3 2.73 1.18 -23.18
CA SER A 3 1.37 0.67 -22.94
C SER A 3 1.40 -0.85 -22.94
N ILE A 4 0.73 -1.45 -21.97
CA ILE A 4 0.46 -2.87 -21.82
C ILE A 4 -1.04 -3.05 -22.07
N SER A 5 -1.39 -3.40 -23.31
CA SER A 5 -2.76 -3.41 -23.80
C SER A 5 -3.42 -4.79 -23.79
N ASN A 6 -2.65 -5.85 -23.51
CA ASN A 6 -3.14 -7.22 -23.54
C ASN A 6 -2.25 -8.15 -22.70
N GLU A 7 -2.75 -9.38 -22.45
CA GLU A 7 -2.04 -10.42 -21.70
C GLU A 7 -0.64 -10.71 -22.26
N ARG A 8 -0.50 -10.83 -23.58
CA ARG A 8 0.80 -11.15 -24.20
C ARG A 8 1.85 -10.07 -23.93
N GLU A 9 1.48 -8.80 -24.10
CA GLU A 9 2.36 -7.67 -23.78
C GLU A 9 2.72 -7.63 -22.29
N ALA A 10 1.77 -7.99 -21.42
CA ALA A 10 2.02 -8.12 -19.99
C ALA A 10 3.03 -9.24 -19.71
N GLU A 11 2.89 -10.41 -20.35
CA GLU A 11 3.85 -11.51 -20.21
C GLU A 11 5.25 -11.09 -20.67
N GLU A 12 5.36 -10.49 -21.87
CA GLU A 12 6.64 -10.06 -22.43
C GLU A 12 7.31 -9.02 -21.53
N TYR A 13 6.53 -8.05 -21.02
CA TYR A 13 7.01 -7.04 -20.08
C TYR A 13 7.50 -7.67 -18.77
N LEU A 14 6.74 -8.59 -18.18
CA LEU A 14 7.08 -9.23 -16.91
C LEU A 14 8.27 -10.17 -17.05
N ARG A 15 8.33 -10.97 -18.12
CA ARG A 15 9.49 -11.81 -18.44
C ARG A 15 10.75 -10.97 -18.63
N TYR A 16 10.65 -9.80 -19.24
CA TYR A 16 11.78 -8.87 -19.32
C TYR A 16 12.23 -8.37 -17.94
N LYS A 17 11.29 -8.07 -17.03
CA LYS A 17 11.59 -7.54 -15.70
C LYS A 17 12.15 -8.57 -14.73
N VAL A 18 11.61 -9.80 -14.71
CA VAL A 18 12.00 -10.83 -13.71
C VAL A 18 12.66 -12.07 -14.30
N GLY A 19 12.71 -12.20 -15.63
CA GLY A 19 13.19 -13.41 -16.29
C GLY A 19 12.12 -14.50 -16.42
N ASN A 20 12.33 -15.39 -17.40
CA ASN A 20 11.35 -16.40 -17.78
C ASN A 20 11.02 -17.39 -16.66
N GLU A 21 12.04 -17.92 -15.98
CA GLU A 21 11.86 -18.96 -14.96
C GLU A 21 11.01 -18.47 -13.78
N ILE A 22 11.29 -17.23 -13.31
CA ILE A 22 10.57 -16.59 -12.21
C ILE A 22 9.12 -16.33 -12.64
N PHE A 23 8.92 -15.75 -13.83
CA PHE A 23 7.59 -15.49 -14.38
C PHE A 23 6.73 -16.77 -14.49
N ASP A 24 7.27 -17.83 -15.09
CA ASP A 24 6.52 -19.06 -15.35
C ASP A 24 6.10 -19.78 -14.06
N ALA A 25 6.99 -19.79 -13.06
CA ALA A 25 6.69 -20.36 -11.74
C ALA A 25 5.55 -19.57 -11.06
N GLY A 26 5.59 -18.25 -11.15
CA GLY A 26 4.55 -17.36 -10.66
C GLY A 26 3.19 -17.55 -11.27
N LYS A 27 3.13 -17.47 -12.59
CA LYS A 27 1.88 -17.63 -13.32
C LYS A 27 1.21 -18.93 -12.93
N ARG A 28 1.96 -20.04 -12.92
CA ARG A 28 1.43 -21.35 -12.51
C ARG A 28 0.81 -21.32 -11.11
N TYR A 29 1.54 -20.77 -10.15
CA TYR A 29 1.08 -20.71 -8.77
C TYR A 29 -0.22 -19.91 -8.59
N TRP A 30 -0.31 -18.74 -9.23
CA TRP A 30 -1.50 -17.89 -9.13
C TRP A 30 -2.75 -18.60 -9.63
N TYR A 31 -2.62 -19.32 -10.75
CA TYR A 31 -3.73 -20.09 -11.31
C TYR A 31 -4.09 -21.27 -10.40
N GLU A 32 -3.11 -22.01 -9.87
CA GLU A 32 -3.35 -23.08 -8.89
C GLU A 32 -4.08 -22.56 -7.63
N LYS A 33 -3.69 -21.41 -7.09
CA LYS A 33 -4.35 -20.82 -5.91
C LYS A 33 -5.71 -20.21 -6.19
N ALA A 34 -5.92 -19.69 -7.40
CA ALA A 34 -7.22 -19.23 -7.81
C ALA A 34 -8.22 -20.40 -7.91
N ASP A 35 -7.76 -21.59 -8.28
CA ASP A 35 -8.59 -22.79 -8.35
C ASP A 35 -8.92 -23.39 -6.96
N GLU A 36 -8.09 -23.13 -5.93
CA GLU A 36 -8.28 -23.66 -4.57
C GLU A 36 -9.35 -22.94 -3.73
N LYS A 37 -9.66 -21.67 -4.03
CA LYS A 37 -10.58 -20.84 -3.23
C LYS A 37 -11.88 -20.58 -3.97
N GLU A 38 -13.01 -20.81 -3.32
CA GLU A 38 -14.32 -20.39 -3.84
C GLU A 38 -14.53 -18.87 -3.64
N GLY A 39 -14.88 -18.16 -4.71
CA GLY A 39 -15.24 -16.73 -4.67
C GLY A 39 -14.22 -15.79 -5.35
N PRO A 40 -14.52 -14.47 -5.40
CA PRO A 40 -13.66 -13.51 -6.05
C PRO A 40 -12.36 -13.29 -5.25
N HIS A 41 -11.25 -13.49 -5.92
CA HIS A 41 -9.91 -13.30 -5.37
C HIS A 41 -9.55 -11.83 -5.33
N HIS A 42 -8.94 -11.35 -4.26
CA HIS A 42 -8.52 -9.95 -4.18
C HIS A 42 -7.00 -9.82 -4.26
N PHE A 43 -6.55 -8.80 -4.98
CA PHE A 43 -5.17 -8.34 -5.05
C PHE A 43 -5.09 -6.90 -4.58
N GLY A 44 -4.48 -6.70 -3.42
CA GLY A 44 -4.24 -5.39 -2.87
C GLY A 44 -2.87 -4.86 -3.24
N LEU A 45 -2.83 -3.69 -3.86
CA LEU A 45 -1.61 -2.96 -4.14
C LEU A 45 -1.71 -1.61 -3.44
N LYS A 46 -0.69 -1.22 -2.68
CA LYS A 46 -0.72 0.05 -1.98
C LYS A 46 0.56 0.83 -2.19
N ILE A 47 0.44 2.14 -2.40
CA ILE A 47 1.57 3.03 -2.67
C ILE A 47 1.58 4.19 -1.68
N SER A 48 2.74 4.46 -1.07
CA SER A 48 2.86 5.55 -0.10
C SER A 48 2.84 6.93 -0.77
N GLY A 49 2.29 7.93 -0.08
CA GLY A 49 2.30 9.31 -0.56
C GLY A 49 3.71 9.88 -0.80
N SER A 50 4.72 9.35 -0.11
CA SER A 50 6.11 9.70 -0.37
C SER A 50 6.60 9.28 -1.76
N GLN A 51 6.16 8.13 -2.30
CA GLN A 51 6.44 7.72 -3.68
C GLN A 51 5.75 8.61 -4.73
N MET A 52 4.70 9.33 -4.34
CA MET A 52 3.98 10.26 -5.23
C MET A 52 4.74 11.57 -5.46
N LEU A 53 5.60 11.98 -4.51
CA LEU A 53 6.28 13.28 -4.57
C LEU A 53 7.39 13.36 -5.60
N ASN A 54 8.03 12.24 -5.93
CA ASN A 54 9.11 12.18 -6.93
C ASN A 54 8.63 12.50 -8.36
N ASN A 55 7.32 12.69 -8.54
CA ASN A 55 6.68 13.14 -9.78
C ASN A 55 6.11 14.56 -9.72
N LEU A 56 6.07 15.17 -8.53
CA LEU A 56 5.54 16.51 -8.33
C LEU A 56 6.65 17.56 -8.28
N ASP A 57 7.87 17.19 -7.88
CA ASP A 57 9.06 18.05 -7.92
C ASP A 57 10.25 17.25 -8.51
N GLU A 58 10.98 17.89 -9.42
CA GLU A 58 12.16 17.47 -10.22
C GLU A 58 12.77 16.07 -9.98
N GLN A 59 12.99 15.35 -11.10
CA GLN A 59 13.70 14.07 -11.19
C GLN A 59 15.07 14.15 -10.51
N ILE A 60 15.17 13.56 -9.32
CA ILE A 60 16.47 13.20 -8.74
C ILE A 60 16.81 11.81 -9.30
N ASP A 61 17.84 11.78 -10.15
CA ASP A 61 18.40 10.63 -10.85
C ASP A 61 17.56 10.06 -12.01
N ASN A 62 18.26 9.68 -13.10
CA ASN A 62 17.75 9.15 -14.38
C ASN A 62 16.95 7.82 -14.30
N LYS A 63 16.28 7.52 -13.18
CA LYS A 63 15.35 6.40 -13.06
C LYS A 63 13.94 6.86 -13.46
N PRO A 64 13.11 6.00 -14.09
CA PRO A 64 11.69 6.28 -14.22
C PRO A 64 11.14 6.59 -12.82
N PRO A 65 10.27 7.61 -12.66
CA PRO A 65 9.77 7.93 -11.33
C PRO A 65 8.98 6.73 -10.80
N ALA A 66 9.13 6.42 -9.51
CA ALA A 66 8.60 5.20 -8.90
C ALA A 66 7.08 4.99 -9.11
N LEU A 67 6.34 6.06 -9.38
CA LEU A 67 4.92 5.99 -9.67
C LEU A 67 4.61 5.50 -11.11
N GLU A 68 5.44 5.80 -12.11
CA GLU A 68 5.29 5.26 -13.47
C GLU A 68 5.46 3.74 -13.45
N GLU A 69 6.54 3.27 -12.83
CA GLU A 69 6.80 1.83 -12.70
C GLU A 69 5.71 1.14 -11.88
N PHE A 70 5.20 1.80 -10.83
CA PHE A 70 4.04 1.30 -10.10
C PHE A 70 2.82 1.13 -11.01
N CYS A 71 2.50 2.14 -11.83
CA CYS A 71 1.34 2.07 -12.72
C CYS A 71 1.51 1.02 -13.83
N GLU A 72 2.72 0.90 -14.40
CA GLU A 72 3.05 -0.17 -15.36
C GLU A 72 2.92 -1.54 -14.69
N GLY A 73 3.36 -1.69 -13.44
CA GLY A 73 3.23 -2.96 -12.74
C GLY A 73 1.80 -3.31 -12.33
N VAL A 74 0.97 -2.32 -11.97
CA VAL A 74 -0.48 -2.52 -11.80
C VAL A 74 -1.11 -3.01 -13.11
N ALA A 75 -0.75 -2.41 -14.24
CA ALA A 75 -1.26 -2.79 -15.55
C ALA A 75 -0.85 -4.22 -15.94
N ALA A 76 0.42 -4.55 -15.72
CA ALA A 76 0.93 -5.90 -15.97
C ALA A 76 0.23 -6.94 -15.08
N ILE A 77 0.08 -6.67 -13.79
CA ILE A 77 -0.63 -7.56 -12.86
C ILE A 77 -2.07 -7.77 -13.34
N TYR A 78 -2.82 -6.70 -13.63
CA TYR A 78 -4.21 -6.79 -14.05
C TYR A 78 -4.42 -7.79 -15.20
N TRP A 79 -3.58 -7.72 -16.23
CA TRP A 79 -3.66 -8.61 -17.39
C TRP A 79 -3.25 -10.07 -17.10
N MET A 80 -2.45 -10.29 -16.06
CA MET A 80 -1.95 -11.61 -15.68
C MET A 80 -2.84 -12.35 -14.70
N LEU A 81 -3.71 -11.64 -14.00
CA LEU A 81 -4.54 -12.27 -12.97
C LEU A 81 -5.52 -13.28 -13.58
N PRO A 82 -5.77 -14.41 -12.88
CA PRO A 82 -6.85 -15.30 -13.24
C PRO A 82 -8.19 -14.55 -13.36
N ALA A 83 -9.04 -14.98 -14.29
CA ALA A 83 -10.37 -14.41 -14.45
C ALA A 83 -11.14 -14.43 -13.11
N GLY A 84 -11.79 -13.32 -12.77
CA GLY A 84 -12.54 -13.19 -11.51
C GLY A 84 -11.74 -12.59 -10.35
N CYS A 85 -10.47 -12.25 -10.55
CA CYS A 85 -9.69 -11.50 -9.55
C CYS A 85 -10.01 -10.00 -9.57
N LEU A 86 -10.12 -9.39 -8.39
CA LEU A 86 -10.30 -7.96 -8.15
C LEU A 86 -8.96 -7.30 -7.85
N VAL A 87 -8.70 -6.14 -8.45
CA VAL A 87 -7.50 -5.33 -8.17
C VAL A 87 -7.90 -4.08 -7.39
N GLY A 88 -7.41 -3.97 -6.15
CA GLY A 88 -7.55 -2.79 -5.30
C GLY A 88 -6.23 -2.04 -5.18
N VAL A 89 -6.20 -0.79 -5.62
CA VAL A 89 -5.06 0.12 -5.51
C VAL A 89 -5.34 1.15 -4.42
N PHE A 90 -4.56 1.14 -3.35
CA PHE A 90 -4.70 2.02 -2.19
C PHE A 90 -3.58 3.05 -2.18
N HIS A 91 -3.87 4.28 -1.77
CA HIS A 91 -2.83 5.29 -1.61
C HIS A 91 -2.99 6.08 -0.31
N GLY A 92 -1.90 6.69 0.13
CA GLY A 92 -1.90 7.62 1.26
C GLY A 92 -1.39 8.99 0.86
N GLY A 93 -1.77 10.03 1.62
CA GLY A 93 -1.32 11.40 1.37
C GLY A 93 0.08 11.74 1.90
N GLY A 94 0.53 11.08 2.99
CA GLY A 94 1.89 11.14 3.52
C GLY A 94 2.60 12.50 3.42
N LYS A 95 3.75 12.52 2.74
CA LYS A 95 4.55 13.74 2.50
C LYS A 95 3.87 14.75 1.56
N VAL A 96 2.94 14.34 0.69
CA VAL A 96 2.17 15.27 -0.17
C VAL A 96 1.32 16.19 0.68
N LEU A 97 0.65 15.65 1.70
CA LEU A 97 -0.11 16.43 2.68
C LEU A 97 0.79 17.36 3.50
N GLU A 98 1.99 16.91 3.87
CA GLU A 98 2.95 17.73 4.62
C GLU A 98 3.42 18.93 3.78
N ARG A 99 3.81 18.70 2.53
CA ARG A 99 4.17 19.79 1.60
C ARG A 99 3.00 20.75 1.38
N LYS A 100 1.80 20.22 1.17
CA LYS A 100 0.62 21.06 0.99
C LYS A 100 0.31 21.86 2.26
N MET A 101 0.48 21.28 3.45
CA MET A 101 0.22 21.99 4.70
C MET A 101 1.22 23.12 4.95
N GLU A 102 2.47 23.00 4.48
CA GLU A 102 3.45 24.10 4.56
C GLU A 102 2.93 25.37 3.85
N SER A 103 2.25 25.23 2.71
CA SER A 103 1.67 26.40 2.00
C SER A 103 0.48 27.04 2.72
N TYR A 104 -0.04 26.41 3.78
CA TYR A 104 -1.14 26.92 4.61
C TYR A 104 -0.68 27.39 5.99
N LYS A 105 0.62 27.28 6.30
CA LYS A 105 1.16 27.58 7.63
C LYS A 105 0.89 29.01 8.09
N GLU A 106 0.98 29.99 7.19
CA GLU A 106 0.67 31.39 7.51
C GLU A 106 -0.83 31.61 7.74
N LYS A 107 -1.69 30.90 7.01
CA LYS A 107 -3.15 30.98 7.12
C LYS A 107 -3.68 30.29 8.38
N TYR A 108 -3.09 29.15 8.75
CA TYR A 108 -3.54 28.30 9.85
C TYR A 108 -2.38 27.81 10.73
N PRO A 109 -1.70 28.70 11.49
CA PRO A 109 -0.48 28.35 12.24
C PRO A 109 -0.74 27.32 13.35
N TYR A 110 -1.87 27.41 14.05
CA TYR A 110 -2.26 26.43 15.06
C TYR A 110 -2.59 25.06 14.45
N SER A 111 -3.37 25.04 13.37
CA SER A 111 -3.70 23.79 12.68
C SER A 111 -2.46 23.17 12.04
N TYR A 112 -1.48 23.95 11.60
CA TYR A 112 -0.18 23.45 11.12
C TYR A 112 0.57 22.68 12.19
N GLU A 113 0.66 23.23 13.40
CA GLU A 113 1.33 22.55 14.51
C GLU A 113 0.60 21.26 14.89
N ILE A 114 -0.73 21.31 15.00
CA ILE A 114 -1.55 20.14 15.36
C ILE A 114 -1.49 19.08 14.26
N PHE A 115 -1.62 19.46 12.99
CA PHE A 115 -1.62 18.54 11.85
C PHE A 115 -0.31 17.80 11.69
N ASN A 116 0.81 18.35 12.17
CA ASN A 116 2.10 17.66 12.17
C ASN A 116 2.30 16.73 13.38
N LYS A 117 1.41 16.78 14.39
CA LYS A 117 1.42 15.83 15.51
C LYS A 117 0.91 14.47 15.04
N LYS A 118 1.64 13.42 15.44
CA LYS A 118 1.24 12.02 15.25
C LYS A 118 1.12 11.34 16.61
N VAL A 119 0.00 10.68 16.85
CA VAL A 119 -0.26 9.86 18.04
C VAL A 119 -0.27 8.41 17.60
N ASP A 120 0.72 7.64 18.05
CA ASP A 120 1.00 6.28 17.57
C ASP A 120 1.00 6.23 16.04
N GLY A 121 1.77 7.13 15.41
CA GLY A 121 1.91 7.28 13.96
C GLY A 121 0.65 7.73 13.18
N VAL A 122 -0.50 7.90 13.83
CA VAL A 122 -1.72 8.45 13.22
C VAL A 122 -1.73 9.97 13.35
N ARG A 123 -1.98 10.66 12.24
CA ARG A 123 -2.03 12.13 12.20
C ARG A 123 -3.26 12.66 12.95
N VAL A 124 -3.08 13.69 13.77
CA VAL A 124 -4.20 14.46 14.35
C VAL A 124 -4.68 15.45 13.29
N THR A 125 -5.98 15.49 12.98
CA THR A 125 -6.47 16.28 11.84
C THR A 125 -7.49 17.32 12.26
N PRO A 126 -7.12 18.61 12.35
CA PRO A 126 -8.07 19.71 12.52
C PRO A 126 -9.10 19.79 11.38
N GLU A 127 -10.27 20.37 11.66
CA GLU A 127 -11.33 20.59 10.66
C GLU A 127 -10.82 21.37 9.45
N GLU A 128 -10.13 22.47 9.69
CA GLU A 128 -9.67 23.38 8.66
C GLU A 128 -8.67 22.70 7.71
N CYS A 129 -8.01 21.63 8.19
CA CYS A 129 -7.10 20.86 7.36
C CYS A 129 -7.82 20.03 6.29
N LEU A 130 -9.12 19.73 6.46
CA LEU A 130 -9.91 19.06 5.43
C LEU A 130 -9.97 19.88 4.13
N GLU A 131 -9.84 21.22 4.20
CA GLU A 131 -9.80 22.12 3.04
C GLU A 131 -8.73 21.73 2.01
N PHE A 132 -7.59 21.19 2.45
CA PHE A 132 -6.53 20.74 1.55
C PHE A 132 -6.36 19.22 1.51
N VAL A 133 -6.76 18.50 2.56
CA VAL A 133 -6.70 17.02 2.57
C VAL A 133 -7.58 16.45 1.45
N HIS A 134 -8.79 16.98 1.25
CA HIS A 134 -9.71 16.56 0.19
C HIS A 134 -9.12 16.75 -1.21
N PRO A 135 -8.73 17.97 -1.64
CA PRO A 135 -8.11 18.18 -2.95
C PRO A 135 -6.85 17.34 -3.19
N VAL A 136 -6.03 17.11 -2.16
CA VAL A 136 -4.82 16.26 -2.30
C VAL A 136 -5.21 14.81 -2.55
N ALA A 137 -6.14 14.26 -1.77
CA ALA A 137 -6.61 12.90 -1.94
C ALA A 137 -7.24 12.68 -3.32
N ASP A 138 -8.13 13.58 -3.75
CA ASP A 138 -8.79 13.54 -5.06
C ASP A 138 -7.77 13.67 -6.20
N GLY A 139 -6.80 14.58 -6.06
CA GLY A 139 -5.71 14.77 -7.01
C GLY A 139 -4.87 13.51 -7.20
N ILE A 140 -4.50 12.83 -6.10
CA ILE A 140 -3.76 11.56 -6.18
C ILE A 140 -4.63 10.46 -6.83
N ASN A 141 -5.91 10.35 -6.45
CA ASN A 141 -6.85 9.39 -7.04
C ASN A 141 -6.93 9.56 -8.57
N ASN A 142 -7.16 10.79 -9.03
CA ASN A 142 -7.27 11.13 -10.46
C ASN A 142 -5.95 10.91 -11.21
N MET A 143 -4.83 11.27 -10.60
CA MET A 143 -3.51 11.06 -11.17
C MET A 143 -3.22 9.56 -11.37
N LEU A 144 -3.47 8.73 -10.36
CA LEU A 144 -3.31 7.28 -10.44
C LEU A 144 -4.22 6.70 -11.52
N ALA A 145 -5.50 7.08 -11.54
CA ALA A 145 -6.45 6.61 -12.55
C ALA A 145 -5.97 6.93 -13.96
N SER A 146 -5.51 8.17 -14.18
CA SER A 146 -4.99 8.59 -15.48
C SER A 146 -3.73 7.84 -15.89
N LYS A 147 -2.78 7.61 -14.97
CA LYS A 147 -1.51 6.94 -15.29
C LYS A 147 -1.71 5.44 -15.52
N ILE A 148 -2.52 4.77 -14.69
CA ILE A 148 -2.88 3.36 -14.85
C ILE A 148 -3.66 3.16 -16.15
N ARG A 149 -4.64 4.02 -16.47
CA ARG A 149 -5.39 3.94 -17.73
C ARG A 149 -4.47 4.04 -18.95
N ARG A 150 -3.49 4.94 -18.90
CA ARG A 150 -2.48 5.07 -19.96
C ARG A 150 -1.60 3.82 -20.06
N ALA A 151 -1.16 3.28 -18.93
CA ALA A 151 -0.39 2.04 -18.88
C ALA A 151 -1.19 0.85 -19.43
N LEU A 152 -2.52 0.84 -19.28
CA LEU A 152 -3.41 -0.20 -19.82
C LEU A 152 -3.84 0.00 -21.28
N GLY A 153 -3.33 1.02 -21.97
CA GLY A 153 -3.76 1.34 -23.35
C GLY A 153 -5.17 1.93 -23.46
N GLY A 154 -5.84 2.24 -22.34
CA GLY A 154 -7.12 2.97 -22.32
C GLY A 154 -8.38 2.12 -22.26
N GLU A 155 -8.29 0.79 -22.38
CA GLU A 155 -9.46 -0.08 -22.55
C GLU A 155 -10.10 -0.56 -21.24
N VAL A 156 -9.35 -0.54 -20.12
CA VAL A 156 -9.80 -1.08 -18.83
C VAL A 156 -10.56 -0.04 -18.02
N SER A 157 -11.67 -0.48 -17.41
CA SER A 157 -12.48 0.34 -16.51
C SER A 157 -11.76 0.54 -15.17
N ILE A 158 -11.67 1.80 -14.74
CA ILE A 158 -11.08 2.18 -13.45
C ILE A 158 -12.15 2.91 -12.64
N GLU A 159 -12.45 2.38 -11.47
CA GLU A 159 -13.39 2.96 -10.51
C GLU A 159 -12.62 3.68 -9.41
N GLN A 160 -13.02 4.91 -9.09
CA GLN A 160 -12.36 5.71 -8.06
C GLN A 160 -13.25 5.81 -6.83
N ILE A 161 -12.81 5.19 -5.73
CA ILE A 161 -13.46 5.26 -4.42
C ILE A 161 -12.79 6.39 -3.64
N PHE A 162 -13.41 7.57 -3.69
CA PHE A 162 -12.88 8.76 -3.02
C PHE A 162 -13.10 8.74 -1.51
N HIS A 163 -14.15 8.08 -1.03
CA HIS A 163 -14.49 8.00 0.39
C HIS A 163 -14.79 6.55 0.77
N VAL A 164 -14.23 6.11 1.88
CA VAL A 164 -14.55 4.82 2.52
C VAL A 164 -15.44 5.04 3.75
N PRO A 165 -16.25 4.06 4.17
CA PRO A 165 -16.94 4.14 5.45
C PRO A 165 -15.92 4.27 6.59
N ALA A 166 -16.12 5.22 7.50
CA ALA A 166 -15.23 5.39 8.66
C ALA A 166 -15.94 6.12 9.79
N GLU A 167 -15.62 5.77 11.04
CA GLU A 167 -16.16 6.44 12.22
C GLU A 167 -15.16 7.45 12.80
N ARG A 168 -15.60 8.39 13.64
CA ARG A 168 -14.67 9.29 14.35
C ARG A 168 -13.77 8.51 15.30
N MET A 169 -12.46 8.74 15.25
CA MET A 169 -11.49 8.05 16.12
C MET A 169 -11.63 8.45 17.61
N GLY A 170 -12.07 9.67 17.90
CA GLY A 170 -12.26 10.18 19.26
C GLY A 170 -10.94 10.56 19.94
N THR A 171 -10.86 10.36 21.26
CA THR A 171 -9.65 10.64 22.05
C THR A 171 -8.77 9.41 22.17
N LYS A 172 -7.47 9.53 21.87
CA LYS A 172 -6.48 8.48 22.15
C LYS A 172 -5.67 8.82 23.41
N THR A 173 -5.26 7.77 24.11
CA THR A 173 -4.29 7.88 25.21
C THR A 173 -2.91 7.52 24.67
N THR A 174 -1.97 8.46 24.73
CA THR A 174 -0.57 8.24 24.33
C THR A 174 0.14 7.29 25.29
N ARG A 175 1.30 6.77 24.90
CA ARG A 175 2.13 5.87 25.74
C ARG A 175 2.51 6.47 27.11
N ASP A 176 2.64 7.80 27.20
CA ASP A 176 2.91 8.53 28.46
C ASP A 176 1.62 8.90 29.24
N GLY A 177 0.46 8.36 28.86
CA GLY A 177 -0.80 8.53 29.58
C GLY A 177 -1.57 9.82 29.26
N ARG A 178 -1.10 10.65 28.32
CA ARG A 178 -1.81 11.88 27.93
C ARG A 178 -2.98 11.57 27.02
N ARG A 179 -4.09 12.29 27.20
CA ARG A 179 -5.27 12.19 26.34
C ARG A 179 -5.20 13.23 25.23
N VAL A 180 -5.32 12.79 23.98
CA VAL A 180 -5.27 13.63 22.78
C VAL A 180 -6.55 13.43 21.97
N ASP A 181 -7.30 14.51 21.71
CA ASP A 181 -8.43 14.47 20.77
C ASP A 181 -7.88 14.37 19.34
N MET A 182 -8.30 13.35 18.61
CA MET A 182 -7.88 13.11 17.24
C MET A 182 -8.66 13.96 16.22
N LEU A 183 -9.64 14.76 16.66
CA LEU A 183 -10.40 15.72 15.86
C LEU A 183 -11.10 15.05 14.65
N ARG A 184 -10.78 15.44 13.41
CA ARG A 184 -11.29 14.88 12.15
C ARG A 184 -10.45 13.72 11.62
N THR A 185 -9.78 13.01 12.51
CA THR A 185 -9.18 11.72 12.17
C THR A 185 -10.21 10.61 12.34
N GLY A 186 -10.30 9.74 11.33
CA GLY A 186 -11.26 8.66 11.24
C GLY A 186 -10.63 7.31 11.54
N LYS A 187 -11.47 6.38 11.99
CA LYS A 187 -11.14 4.99 12.31
C LYS A 187 -11.82 4.07 11.30
N PHE A 188 -11.00 3.27 10.62
CA PHE A 188 -11.47 2.21 9.73
C PHE A 188 -11.50 0.88 10.50
N THR A 189 -12.63 0.19 10.47
CA THR A 189 -12.87 -1.04 11.24
C THR A 189 -13.11 -2.22 10.30
N ASP A 190 -13.15 -3.43 10.84
CA ASP A 190 -13.41 -4.64 10.03
C ASP A 190 -14.86 -4.64 9.49
N TYR A 191 -15.78 -4.00 10.21
CA TYR A 191 -17.13 -3.73 9.70
C TYR A 191 -17.10 -2.84 8.45
N HIS A 192 -16.33 -1.74 8.50
CA HIS A 192 -16.16 -0.85 7.33
C HIS A 192 -15.46 -1.57 6.16
N ALA A 193 -14.48 -2.43 6.45
CA ALA A 193 -13.84 -3.26 5.42
C ALA A 193 -14.85 -4.19 4.73
N LEU A 194 -15.76 -4.80 5.48
CA LEU A 194 -16.83 -5.62 4.94
C LEU A 194 -17.78 -4.81 4.04
N GLU A 195 -18.10 -3.57 4.41
CA GLU A 195 -18.91 -2.68 3.57
C GLU A 195 -18.18 -2.26 2.29
N LEU A 196 -16.88 -1.96 2.38
CA LEU A 196 -16.07 -1.64 1.22
C LEU A 196 -16.01 -2.83 0.23
N ARG A 197 -15.85 -4.06 0.73
CA ARG A 197 -15.89 -5.28 -0.10
C ARG A 197 -17.23 -5.48 -0.82
N LYS A 198 -18.35 -5.06 -0.22
CA LYS A 198 -19.66 -5.09 -0.92
C LYS A 198 -19.73 -4.11 -2.11
N THR A 199 -18.91 -3.05 -2.07
CA THR A 199 -18.82 -2.03 -3.13
C THR A 199 -17.87 -2.47 -4.24
N VAL A 200 -16.78 -3.16 -3.88
CA VAL A 200 -15.75 -3.67 -4.78
C VAL A 200 -16.10 -5.10 -5.22
N LYS A 201 -16.84 -5.22 -6.33
CA LYS A 201 -17.44 -6.51 -6.75
C LYS A 201 -17.25 -6.90 -8.21
N ASP A 202 -16.81 -5.99 -9.07
CA ASP A 202 -16.64 -6.25 -10.49
C ASP A 202 -15.16 -6.56 -10.81
N PRO A 203 -14.81 -7.82 -11.10
CA PRO A 203 -13.42 -8.20 -11.39
C PRO A 203 -12.86 -7.59 -12.67
N ASN A 204 -13.71 -7.00 -13.53
CA ASN A 204 -13.26 -6.31 -14.75
C ASN A 204 -12.89 -4.84 -14.50
N LYS A 205 -12.80 -4.44 -13.22
CA LYS A 205 -12.45 -3.08 -12.80
C LYS A 205 -11.22 -3.08 -11.90
N ILE A 206 -10.40 -2.06 -12.09
CA ILE A 206 -9.40 -1.66 -11.09
C ILE A 206 -10.04 -0.62 -10.18
N TYR A 207 -9.95 -0.82 -8.87
CA TYR A 207 -10.49 0.10 -7.87
C TYR A 207 -9.37 0.92 -7.26
N ILE A 208 -9.43 2.24 -7.36
CA ILE A 208 -8.47 3.14 -6.71
C ILE A 208 -9.13 3.74 -5.47
N ILE A 209 -8.58 3.41 -4.30
CA ILE A 209 -9.18 3.66 -3.00
C ILE A 209 -8.35 4.70 -2.25
N SER A 210 -9.02 5.79 -1.92
CA SER A 210 -8.47 6.93 -1.19
C SER A 210 -8.49 6.70 0.33
N PHE A 211 -7.74 7.54 1.05
CA PHE A 211 -7.63 7.55 2.50
C PHE A 211 -8.62 8.51 3.19
N LEU A 212 -9.66 8.97 2.49
CA LEU A 212 -10.73 9.76 3.09
C LEU A 212 -11.84 8.85 3.62
N GLY A 213 -12.27 9.10 4.84
CA GLY A 213 -13.41 8.45 5.48
C GLY A 213 -14.65 9.32 5.43
N CYS A 214 -15.83 8.71 5.46
CA CYS A 214 -17.11 9.40 5.62
C CYS A 214 -18.06 8.62 6.55
N ASP A 215 -18.74 9.36 7.44
CA ASP A 215 -19.90 8.89 8.20
C ASP A 215 -20.90 10.05 8.36
N ASN A 216 -22.16 9.84 7.99
CA ASN A 216 -23.24 10.84 8.09
C ASN A 216 -22.86 12.23 7.53
N HIS A 217 -22.22 12.29 6.36
CA HIS A 217 -21.70 13.50 5.71
C HIS A 217 -20.53 14.20 6.41
N LEU A 218 -20.04 13.63 7.52
CA LEU A 218 -18.80 14.07 8.14
C LEU A 218 -17.63 13.36 7.47
N HIS A 219 -16.62 14.14 7.10
CA HIS A 219 -15.42 13.61 6.47
C HIS A 219 -14.28 13.48 7.47
N PHE A 220 -13.43 12.48 7.24
CA PHE A 220 -12.33 12.14 8.11
C PHE A 220 -11.06 11.84 7.31
N ASN A 221 -9.91 12.25 7.86
CA ASN A 221 -8.62 11.74 7.42
C ASN A 221 -8.37 10.38 8.08
N VAL A 222 -8.27 9.34 7.27
CA VAL A 222 -8.11 7.96 7.76
C VAL A 222 -6.70 7.48 7.44
N ASN A 223 -6.15 6.61 8.29
CA ASN A 223 -4.88 5.98 8.00
C ASN A 223 -5.03 5.00 6.83
N ALA A 224 -4.35 5.27 5.71
CA ALA A 224 -4.36 4.42 4.52
C ALA A 224 -3.85 2.99 4.80
N ASP A 225 -2.97 2.84 5.79
CA ASP A 225 -2.43 1.53 6.17
C ASP A 225 -3.53 0.64 6.78
N ASP A 226 -4.42 1.24 7.59
CA ASP A 226 -5.54 0.53 8.23
C ASP A 226 -6.60 0.15 7.19
N ILE A 227 -6.90 1.05 6.25
CA ILE A 227 -7.81 0.76 5.13
C ILE A 227 -7.27 -0.42 4.34
N PHE A 228 -6.00 -0.37 3.94
CA PHE A 228 -5.37 -1.43 3.17
C PHE A 228 -5.41 -2.77 3.91
N ALA A 229 -4.86 -2.82 5.13
CA ALA A 229 -4.73 -4.08 5.86
C ALA A 229 -6.09 -4.73 6.14
N LYS A 230 -7.06 -3.95 6.62
CA LYS A 230 -8.38 -4.49 6.96
C LYS A 230 -9.16 -4.92 5.72
N SER A 231 -9.06 -4.17 4.63
CA SER A 231 -9.72 -4.53 3.36
C SER A 231 -9.14 -5.79 2.73
N MET A 232 -7.85 -6.04 2.93
CA MET A 232 -7.13 -7.18 2.38
C MET A 232 -7.19 -8.44 3.24
N THR A 233 -7.94 -8.43 4.35
CA THR A 233 -8.34 -9.68 5.00
C THR A 233 -9.09 -10.53 3.97
N GLU A 234 -8.71 -11.81 3.80
CA GLU A 234 -9.19 -12.78 2.78
C GLU A 234 -8.61 -12.65 1.37
N ALA A 235 -7.80 -11.63 1.09
CA ALA A 235 -7.18 -11.46 -0.22
C ALA A 235 -6.27 -12.64 -0.60
N LEU A 236 -6.12 -12.89 -1.91
CA LEU A 236 -5.09 -13.81 -2.40
C LEU A 236 -3.69 -13.19 -2.24
N TYR A 237 -3.61 -11.87 -2.34
CA TYR A 237 -2.35 -11.15 -2.25
C TYR A 237 -2.52 -9.74 -1.68
N ALA A 238 -1.53 -9.30 -0.91
CA ALA A 238 -1.41 -7.92 -0.50
C ALA A 238 0.05 -7.44 -0.61
N LEU A 239 0.30 -6.44 -1.45
CA LEU A 239 1.59 -5.77 -1.55
C LEU A 239 1.48 -4.30 -1.15
N CYS A 240 2.38 -3.89 -0.29
CA CYS A 240 2.53 -2.52 0.16
C CYS A 240 3.86 -1.94 -0.31
N ILE A 241 3.83 -1.02 -1.25
CA ILE A 241 4.97 -0.24 -1.71
C ILE A 241 5.13 1.01 -0.85
N VAL A 242 6.31 1.17 -0.25
CA VAL A 242 6.65 2.21 0.71
C VAL A 242 7.90 2.98 0.27
N ASP A 243 7.89 4.31 0.35
CA ASP A 243 9.13 5.10 0.34
C ASP A 243 9.49 5.43 1.78
N THR A 244 10.22 4.54 2.45
CA THR A 244 11.23 4.94 3.43
C THR A 244 12.20 3.78 3.66
N PRO A 245 13.51 3.99 3.54
CA PRO A 245 14.46 3.07 4.14
C PRO A 245 14.32 3.12 5.65
N VAL A 246 14.29 1.95 6.29
CA VAL A 246 14.69 1.90 7.69
C VAL A 246 16.20 2.13 7.72
N LEU A 247 16.65 3.04 8.56
CA LEU A 247 18.08 3.25 8.78
C LEU A 247 18.47 2.37 9.96
N ASP A 248 19.41 1.45 9.78
CA ASP A 248 20.04 0.81 10.95
C ASP A 248 20.93 1.82 11.70
N ASP A 249 21.51 1.40 12.82
CA ASP A 249 22.41 2.24 13.65
C ASP A 249 23.63 2.78 12.86
N GLU A 250 23.95 2.16 11.71
CA GLU A 250 25.01 2.55 10.79
C GLU A 250 24.50 3.43 9.63
N LYS A 251 23.22 3.82 9.64
CA LYS A 251 22.51 4.56 8.56
C LYS A 251 22.41 3.80 7.23
N ILE A 252 22.44 2.47 7.26
CA ILE A 252 22.25 1.67 6.06
C ILE A 252 20.79 1.72 5.64
N ILE A 253 20.58 1.98 4.34
CA ILE A 253 19.26 1.99 3.70
C ILE A 253 18.73 0.56 3.67
N ILE A 254 17.75 0.26 4.51
CA ILE A 254 16.99 -0.99 4.42
C ILE A 254 16.04 -0.86 3.23
N GLU A 255 16.35 -1.57 2.15
CA GLU A 255 15.58 -1.54 0.90
C GLU A 255 14.28 -2.34 1.01
N THR A 256 14.28 -3.40 1.83
CA THR A 256 13.14 -4.28 2.03
C THR A 256 13.07 -4.74 3.48
N LEU A 257 11.91 -4.57 4.10
CA LEU A 257 11.58 -5.09 5.43
C LEU A 257 10.75 -6.36 5.31
N TYR A 258 11.07 -7.34 6.14
CA TYR A 258 10.33 -8.57 6.28
C TYR A 258 9.64 -8.58 7.63
N VAL A 259 8.39 -9.01 7.70
CA VAL A 259 7.66 -9.17 8.97
C VAL A 259 7.28 -10.64 9.09
N ASP A 260 7.69 -11.28 10.18
CA ASP A 260 7.32 -12.67 10.44
C ASP A 260 5.94 -12.79 11.14
N GLN A 261 5.54 -14.04 11.39
CA GLN A 261 4.30 -14.37 12.10
C GLN A 261 4.33 -14.05 13.61
N THR A 262 5.40 -13.48 14.12
CA THR A 262 5.48 -12.95 15.49
C THR A 262 5.45 -11.42 15.49
N GLY A 263 5.34 -10.79 14.31
CA GLY A 263 5.42 -9.35 14.12
C GLY A 263 6.85 -8.82 14.19
N LYS A 264 7.86 -9.70 14.22
CA LYS A 264 9.27 -9.29 14.22
C LYS A 264 9.69 -8.90 12.83
N CYS A 265 10.45 -7.80 12.77
CA CYS A 265 11.03 -7.35 11.52
C CYS A 265 12.37 -7.99 11.26
N TYR A 266 12.65 -8.25 9.98
CA TYR A 266 13.94 -8.70 9.50
C TYR A 266 14.36 -7.86 8.30
N VAL A 267 15.65 -7.91 7.99
CA VAL A 267 16.27 -7.38 6.78
C VAL A 267 17.15 -8.44 6.15
N PHE A 268 17.27 -8.41 4.82
CA PHE A 268 18.08 -9.37 4.10
C PHE A 268 19.44 -8.74 3.81
N LYS A 269 20.48 -9.20 4.50
CA LYS A 269 21.85 -8.68 4.39
C LYS A 269 22.79 -9.87 4.20
N ASN A 270 23.65 -9.79 3.19
CA ASN A 270 24.65 -10.82 2.88
C ASN A 270 24.07 -12.24 2.72
N GLY A 271 22.89 -12.36 2.09
CA GLY A 271 22.27 -13.67 1.86
C GLY A 271 21.48 -14.22 3.07
N LEU A 272 21.40 -13.49 4.19
CA LEU A 272 20.76 -13.93 5.42
C LEU A 272 19.70 -12.94 5.92
N TYR A 273 18.67 -13.47 6.59
CA TYR A 273 17.69 -12.68 7.32
C TYR A 273 18.26 -12.31 8.68
N GLN A 274 18.36 -11.01 8.95
CA GLN A 274 18.81 -10.47 10.23
C GLN A 274 17.64 -9.75 10.90
N PRO A 275 17.35 -10.02 12.18
CA PRO A 275 16.29 -9.32 12.88
C PRO A 275 16.61 -7.82 12.96
N VAL A 276 15.61 -6.99 12.74
CA VAL A 276 15.71 -5.54 12.97
C VAL A 276 15.61 -5.30 14.47
N PRO A 277 16.60 -4.66 15.10
CA PRO A 277 16.55 -4.36 16.52
C PRO A 277 15.33 -3.50 16.89
N GLU A 278 14.81 -3.68 18.10
CA GLU A 278 13.76 -2.81 18.64
C GLU A 278 14.25 -1.36 18.67
N GLY A 279 13.37 -0.41 18.32
CA GLY A 279 13.69 1.02 18.26
C GLY A 279 14.31 1.51 16.94
N VAL A 280 14.71 0.60 16.04
CA VAL A 280 15.24 0.99 14.72
C VAL A 280 14.12 1.42 13.76
N ILE A 281 12.92 0.85 13.92
CA ILE A 281 11.74 1.20 13.13
C ILE A 281 10.90 2.21 13.89
N GLU A 282 10.94 3.46 13.45
CA GLU A 282 10.22 4.55 14.09
C GLU A 282 9.20 5.25 13.17
N GLY A 283 8.37 6.11 13.78
CA GLY A 283 7.46 7.00 13.07
C GLY A 283 6.43 6.28 12.20
N GLY A 284 6.26 6.76 10.96
CA GLY A 284 5.26 6.23 10.03
C GLY A 284 5.56 4.82 9.51
N MET A 285 6.80 4.34 9.62
CA MET A 285 7.16 2.98 9.22
C MET A 285 6.73 1.95 10.27
N TYR A 286 6.85 2.31 11.55
CA TYR A 286 6.43 1.45 12.66
C TYR A 286 4.95 1.05 12.51
N ASN A 287 4.08 2.02 12.23
CA ASN A 287 2.66 1.74 12.00
C ASN A 287 2.42 0.81 10.82
N LYS A 288 3.15 1.00 9.70
CA LYS A 288 3.02 0.12 8.53
C LYS A 288 3.35 -1.32 8.89
N VAL A 289 4.46 -1.51 9.60
CA VAL A 289 4.90 -2.81 10.08
C VAL A 289 3.88 -3.43 11.01
N VAL A 290 3.40 -2.68 12.01
CA VAL A 290 2.42 -3.19 12.98
C VAL A 290 1.12 -3.57 12.28
N THR A 291 0.55 -2.66 11.50
CA THR A 291 -0.73 -2.88 10.79
C THR A 291 -0.64 -4.03 9.78
N LEU A 292 0.49 -4.21 9.08
CA LEU A 292 0.70 -5.35 8.17
C LEU A 292 1.04 -6.64 8.92
N GLY A 293 1.71 -6.54 10.07
CA GLY A 293 1.86 -7.64 11.01
C GLY A 293 0.48 -8.13 11.43
N GLU A 294 -0.41 -7.26 11.89
CA GLU A 294 -1.79 -7.63 12.26
C GLU A 294 -2.54 -8.32 11.11
N LEU A 295 -2.37 -7.88 9.87
CA LEU A 295 -2.93 -8.56 8.69
C LEU A 295 -2.42 -10.00 8.59
N LEU A 296 -1.11 -10.22 8.74
CA LEU A 296 -0.49 -11.56 8.71
C LEU A 296 -0.96 -12.48 9.84
N HIS A 297 -1.44 -11.93 10.96
CA HIS A 297 -1.95 -12.71 12.10
C HIS A 297 -3.46 -12.92 12.07
N SER A 298 -4.17 -12.30 11.12
CA SER A 298 -5.61 -12.50 11.00
C SER A 298 -5.92 -13.95 10.58
N GLN A 299 -7.00 -14.53 11.10
CA GLN A 299 -7.41 -15.91 10.74
C GLN A 299 -7.60 -16.09 9.23
N ASN A 300 -7.90 -15.00 8.53
CA ASN A 300 -8.09 -14.94 7.09
C ASN A 300 -6.96 -14.15 6.40
N SER A 301 -5.73 -14.19 6.93
CA SER A 301 -4.61 -13.46 6.34
C SER A 301 -4.38 -13.89 4.89
N PRO A 302 -4.01 -12.96 3.99
CA PRO A 302 -3.46 -13.35 2.70
C PRO A 302 -2.32 -14.34 2.89
N PRO A 303 -2.17 -15.34 2.01
CA PRO A 303 -1.03 -16.26 2.07
C PRO A 303 0.31 -15.52 1.91
N TYR A 304 0.29 -14.30 1.33
CA TYR A 304 1.47 -13.45 1.18
C TYR A 304 1.14 -11.98 1.42
N VAL A 305 2.00 -11.34 2.22
CA VAL A 305 2.03 -9.90 2.42
C VAL A 305 3.46 -9.43 2.25
N ASP A 306 3.69 -8.51 1.32
CA ASP A 306 5.03 -7.96 1.07
C ASP A 306 5.08 -6.45 1.30
N ILE A 307 6.23 -5.97 1.79
CA ILE A 307 6.55 -4.54 1.92
C ILE A 307 7.77 -4.26 1.07
N SER A 308 7.64 -3.44 0.03
CA SER A 308 8.75 -3.15 -0.89
C SER A 308 8.99 -1.65 -1.05
N ARG A 309 10.24 -1.27 -1.29
CA ARG A 309 10.58 0.07 -1.77
C ARG A 309 10.37 0.25 -3.26
N TYR A 310 10.62 -0.80 -4.03
CA TYR A 310 10.71 -0.74 -5.47
C TYR A 310 9.48 -1.36 -6.13
N PRO A 311 8.90 -0.71 -7.16
CA PRO A 311 7.82 -1.29 -7.95
C PRO A 311 8.23 -2.56 -8.70
N ASP A 312 9.52 -2.77 -8.96
CA ASP A 312 10.00 -4.02 -9.58
C ASP A 312 9.70 -5.27 -8.74
N MET A 313 9.50 -5.11 -7.44
CA MET A 313 9.05 -6.16 -6.56
C MET A 313 7.60 -6.60 -6.82
N LEU A 314 6.76 -5.78 -7.48
CA LEU A 314 5.42 -6.19 -7.98
C LEU A 314 5.51 -7.48 -8.81
N TYR A 315 6.66 -7.70 -9.44
CA TYR A 315 6.89 -8.79 -10.36
C TYR A 315 7.40 -10.06 -9.67
N MET A 316 8.04 -9.91 -8.50
CA MET A 316 8.52 -11.05 -7.68
C MET A 316 7.41 -11.67 -6.84
N CYS A 317 6.30 -10.96 -6.64
CA CYS A 317 5.04 -11.46 -6.08
C CYS A 317 4.52 -12.70 -6.80
N MET A 318 4.98 -12.93 -8.02
CA MET A 318 4.67 -14.09 -8.85
C MET A 318 5.75 -15.17 -8.71
N THR A 319 6.04 -15.71 -7.53
CA THR A 319 6.78 -16.99 -7.46
C THR A 319 6.39 -17.84 -6.25
N PRO A 320 6.17 -19.16 -6.43
CA PRO A 320 6.00 -20.08 -5.31
C PRO A 320 7.32 -20.41 -4.60
N GLY A 321 7.35 -20.11 -3.30
CA GLY A 321 7.53 -21.17 -2.31
C GLY A 321 8.94 -21.67 -2.04
N GLU A 322 9.57 -22.47 -2.91
CA GLU A 322 10.59 -23.42 -2.39
C GLU A 322 11.92 -23.56 -3.12
N ASN A 323 12.14 -22.99 -4.31
CA ASN A 323 13.44 -23.14 -4.96
C ASN A 323 13.97 -21.89 -5.66
N LYS A 324 15.15 -21.46 -5.17
CA LYS A 324 16.18 -20.64 -5.82
C LYS A 324 15.84 -19.16 -6.05
N PHE A 325 16.58 -18.27 -5.41
CA PHE A 325 17.37 -17.17 -6.01
C PHE A 325 18.15 -16.47 -4.89
N SER A 326 19.47 -16.41 -5.06
CA SER A 326 20.40 -15.65 -4.24
C SER A 326 20.36 -14.19 -4.71
N GLY A 327 19.56 -13.34 -4.07
CA GLY A 327 19.61 -11.90 -4.37
C GLY A 327 18.44 -11.04 -3.92
N ALA A 328 17.21 -11.56 -3.87
CA ALA A 328 16.06 -10.74 -3.52
C ALA A 328 14.94 -11.55 -2.82
N THR A 329 14.55 -11.06 -1.64
CA THR A 329 13.20 -11.02 -1.03
C THR A 329 12.38 -12.29 -0.77
N ARG A 330 11.98 -12.53 0.51
CA ARG A 330 10.99 -13.54 0.95
C ARG A 330 10.11 -13.06 2.13
N VAL A 331 8.82 -13.36 2.12
CA VAL A 331 8.01 -13.65 3.33
C VAL A 331 7.48 -15.09 3.20
N ARG A 332 7.64 -15.92 4.24
CA ARG A 332 7.08 -17.28 4.31
C ARG A 332 6.19 -17.42 5.54
N LYS A 333 5.09 -18.17 5.38
CA LYS A 333 4.37 -18.82 6.49
C LYS A 333 5.31 -19.83 7.15
N TYR A 334 5.83 -19.53 8.33
CA TYR A 334 6.61 -20.50 9.12
C TYR A 334 5.63 -21.25 10.01
N ALA A 335 5.23 -22.46 9.63
CA ALA A 335 4.72 -23.40 10.62
C ALA A 335 5.95 -23.89 11.40
N PRO A 336 6.02 -23.69 12.73
CA PRO A 336 7.09 -24.31 13.51
C PRO A 336 6.89 -25.83 13.46
N GLU A 337 7.96 -26.55 13.11
CA GLU A 337 8.15 -27.93 13.59
C GLU A 337 8.45 -27.93 15.09
#